data_AF-A0A218QWC2-F1
#
_entry.id   AF-A0A218QWC2-F1
#
_cell.length_a   1.000
_cell.length_b   1.000
_cell.length_c   1.000
_cell.angle_alpha   90.00
_cell.angle_beta   90.00
_cell.angle_gamma   90.00
#
_symmetry.space_group_name_H-M   'P 1'
#
loop_
_entity.id
_entity.type
_entity.pdbx_description
1 polymer ?
#
loop_
_entity_poly.entity_id
_entity_poly.type
_entity_poly.pdbx_seq_one_letter_code
_entity_poly.pdbx_strand_id
1 'polypeptide(L)'
;MSSLSGYIEQNPQETQRLVGLKSEQLEQLINLASVLHSKKQAEAEARKIRIINKGGGRKVKLSIEEQILLTLVYLRHLTTFQLLGIQFCMM
;
A
#
# COMPACT_ATOMS: atom_id res chain seq x y z
N MET A 1 0.40 -18.68 7.39
CA MET A 1 0.77 -18.17 6.05
C MET A 1 1.85 -17.15 6.26
N SER A 2 3.02 -17.35 5.67
CA SER A 2 4.17 -16.46 5.82
C SER A 2 3.87 -15.15 5.09
N SER A 3 3.18 -14.24 5.76
CA SER A 3 2.86 -12.93 5.21
C SER A 3 4.16 -12.15 5.01
N LEU A 4 4.23 -11.38 3.91
CA LEU A 4 5.37 -10.52 3.60
C LEU A 4 5.73 -9.59 4.79
N SER A 5 4.72 -9.16 5.55
CA SER A 5 4.87 -8.44 6.82
C SER A 5 5.73 -9.21 7.83
N GLY A 6 5.41 -10.47 8.10
CA GLY A 6 6.18 -11.31 9.02
C GLY A 6 7.61 -11.59 8.55
N TYR A 7 7.86 -11.59 7.24
CA TYR A 7 9.22 -11.71 6.70
C TYR A 7 10.04 -10.42 6.87
N ILE A 8 9.40 -9.26 6.71
CA ILE A 8 9.98 -7.94 6.94
C ILE A 8 10.33 -7.73 8.41
N GLU A 9 9.45 -8.13 9.32
CA GLU A 9 9.70 -8.07 10.78
C GLU A 9 10.90 -8.94 11.19
N GLN A 10 11.06 -10.12 10.58
CA GLN A 10 12.16 -11.04 10.87
C GLN A 10 13.48 -10.60 10.21
N ASN A 11 13.41 -9.82 9.13
CA ASN A 11 14.58 -9.42 8.33
C ASN A 11 14.56 -7.90 8.03
N PRO A 12 14.80 -7.06 9.06
CA PRO A 12 14.78 -5.60 8.89
C PRO A 12 15.82 -5.10 7.87
N GLN A 13 16.96 -5.79 7.74
CA GLN A 13 18.00 -5.44 6.77
C GLN A 13 17.56 -5.64 5.30
N GLU A 14 16.75 -6.65 5.02
CA GLU A 14 16.24 -6.95 3.68
C GLU A 14 15.03 -6.08 3.29
N THR A 15 14.42 -5.40 4.26
CA THR A 15 13.27 -4.49 4.04
C THR A 15 13.61 -3.41 3.01
N GLN A 16 14.83 -2.86 3.08
CA GLN A 16 15.30 -1.86 2.14
C GLN A 16 15.49 -2.42 0.74
N ARG A 17 15.85 -3.70 0.61
CA ARG A 17 15.98 -4.35 -0.71
C ARG A 17 14.63 -4.64 -1.34
N LEU A 18 13.66 -5.07 -0.54
CA LEU A 18 12.32 -5.48 -0.99
C LEU A 18 11.39 -4.31 -1.26
N VAL A 19 11.44 -3.29 -0.41
CA VAL A 19 10.46 -2.17 -0.43
C VAL A 19 11.13 -0.84 -0.76
N GLY A 20 12.45 -0.74 -0.58
CA GLY A 20 13.21 0.49 -0.83
C GLY A 20 13.26 1.47 0.32
N LEU A 21 12.75 1.07 1.49
CA LEU A 21 12.68 1.89 2.69
C LEU A 21 13.35 1.16 3.85
N LYS A 22 13.91 1.91 4.80
CA LYS A 22 14.33 1.34 6.09
C LYS A 22 13.10 0.90 6.88
N SER A 23 13.26 -0.08 7.77
CA SER A 23 12.16 -0.62 8.57
C SER A 23 11.46 0.45 9.41
N GLU A 24 12.20 1.35 10.06
CA GLU A 24 11.64 2.47 10.82
C GLU A 24 10.79 3.41 9.95
N GLN A 25 11.26 3.71 8.73
CA GLN A 25 10.54 4.56 7.79
C GLN A 25 9.27 3.88 7.27
N LEU A 26 9.33 2.57 7.09
CA LEU A 26 8.20 1.77 6.65
C LEU A 26 7.09 1.76 7.72
N GLU A 27 7.44 1.57 9.00
CA GLU A 27 6.47 1.63 10.10
C GLU A 27 5.81 3.00 10.22
N GLN A 28 6.61 4.07 10.14
CA GLN A 28 6.09 5.44 10.13
C GLN A 28 5.12 5.67 8.97
N LEU A 29 5.47 5.18 7.77
CA LEU A 29 4.64 5.31 6.59
C LEU A 29 3.32 4.54 6.71
N ILE A 30 3.36 3.30 7.24
CA ILE A 30 2.16 2.49 7.45
C ILE A 30 1.20 3.19 8.42
N ASN A 31 1.72 3.72 9.53
CA ASN A 31 0.92 4.45 10.51
C ASN A 31 0.26 5.69 9.91
N LEU A 32 1.02 6.53 9.21
CA LEU A 32 0.49 7.73 8.55
C LEU A 32 -0.54 7.39 7.47
N ALA A 33 -0.26 6.37 6.65
CA ALA A 33 -1.15 5.92 5.58
C ALA A 33 -2.47 5.37 6.14
N SER A 34 -2.42 4.63 7.26
CA SER A 34 -3.61 4.11 7.94
C SER A 34 -4.51 5.24 8.43
N VAL A 35 -3.94 6.25 9.12
CA VAL A 35 -4.68 7.43 9.60
C VAL A 35 -5.32 8.20 8.45
N LEU A 36 -4.56 8.45 7.37
CA LEU A 36 -5.07 9.13 6.18
C LEU A 36 -6.18 8.32 5.48
N HIS A 37 -6.03 7.00 5.42
CA HIS A 37 -7.03 6.12 4.84
C HIS A 37 -8.34 6.18 5.63
N SER A 38 -8.29 6.07 6.95
CA SER A 38 -9.48 6.19 7.82
C SER A 38 -10.15 7.54 7.67
N LYS A 39 -9.39 8.65 7.62
CA LYS A 39 -9.94 10.00 7.41
C LYS A 39 -10.65 10.10 6.05
N LYS A 40 -9.99 9.64 4.97
CA LYS A 40 -10.55 9.65 3.62
C LYS A 40 -11.78 8.75 3.49
N GLN A 41 -11.78 7.62 4.19
CA GLN A 41 -12.92 6.71 4.24
C GLN A 41 -14.11 7.35 4.97
N ALA A 42 -13.87 8.04 6.09
CA ALA A 42 -14.90 8.79 6.80
C ALA A 42 -15.48 9.93 5.95
N GLU A 43 -14.63 10.71 5.27
CA GLU A 43 -15.06 11.76 4.34
C GLU A 43 -15.87 11.19 3.17
N ALA A 44 -15.41 10.07 2.58
CA ALA A 44 -16.12 9.39 1.51
C ALA A 44 -17.46 8.82 2.00
N GLU A 45 -17.55 8.36 3.25
CA GLU A 45 -18.81 7.94 3.85
C GLU A 45 -19.77 9.09 4.11
N ALA A 46 -19.26 10.24 4.59
CA ALA A 46 -20.06 11.44 4.83
C ALA A 46 -20.63 12.03 3.54
N ARG A 47 -19.89 11.92 2.42
CA ARG A 47 -20.34 12.39 1.10
C ARG A 47 -21.26 11.42 0.35
N LYS A 48 -21.40 10.17 0.80
CA LYS A 48 -22.22 9.15 0.12
C LYS A 48 -23.70 9.39 0.40
N ILE A 49 -24.45 9.75 -0.64
CA ILE A 49 -25.91 9.68 -0.63
C ILE A 49 -26.29 8.20 -0.82
N ARG A 50 -26.70 7.53 0.26
CA ARG A 50 -27.02 6.09 0.23
C ARG A 50 -28.50 5.87 -0.10
N ILE A 51 -28.77 5.04 -1.10
CA ILE A 51 -30.11 4.49 -1.37
C ILE A 51 -30.34 3.18 -0.57
N ILE A 52 -29.26 2.50 -0.14
CA ILE A 52 -29.27 1.18 0.50
C ILE A 52 -28.36 1.16 1.74
N ASN A 53 -28.67 0.29 2.71
CA ASN A 53 -27.89 0.12 3.94
C ASN A 53 -26.44 -0.35 3.69
N LYS A 54 -25.54 0.00 4.61
CA LYS A 54 -24.11 -0.37 4.55
C LYS A 54 -23.99 -1.91 4.56
N GLY A 55 -23.16 -2.46 3.68
CA GLY A 55 -22.77 -3.88 3.76
C GLY A 55 -23.10 -4.77 2.56
N GLY A 56 -23.68 -4.25 1.48
CA GLY A 56 -23.96 -5.04 0.27
C GLY A 56 -22.74 -5.44 -0.57
N GLY A 57 -21.54 -4.94 -0.25
CA GLY A 57 -20.32 -5.19 -1.01
C GLY A 57 -19.48 -6.35 -0.47
N ARG A 58 -18.67 -6.95 -1.34
CA ARG A 58 -17.70 -7.99 -0.95
C ARG A 58 -16.65 -7.41 0.02
N LYS A 59 -16.45 -8.09 1.15
CA LYS A 59 -15.38 -7.74 2.10
C LYS A 59 -14.01 -7.79 1.43
N VAL A 60 -13.17 -6.82 1.75
CA VAL A 60 -11.79 -6.76 1.27
C VAL A 60 -11.01 -7.94 1.86
N LYS A 61 -10.23 -8.63 1.01
CA LYS A 61 -9.47 -9.84 1.40
C LYS A 61 -8.16 -9.52 2.12
N LEU A 62 -7.56 -8.37 1.83
CA LEU A 62 -6.25 -7.94 2.34
C LEU A 62 -6.44 -6.90 3.44
N SER A 63 -5.62 -6.98 4.48
CA SER A 63 -5.50 -5.90 5.46
C SER A 63 -4.96 -4.62 4.79
N ILE A 64 -5.16 -3.47 5.43
CA ILE A 64 -4.65 -2.18 4.94
C ILE A 64 -3.11 -2.22 4.84
N GLU A 65 -2.45 -2.83 5.81
CA GLU A 65 -0.99 -3.00 5.82
C GLU A 65 -0.49 -3.83 4.65
N GLU A 66 -1.13 -4.97 4.37
CA GLU A 66 -0.77 -5.82 3.23
C GLU A 66 -1.02 -5.10 1.90
N GLN A 67 -2.06 -4.26 1.80
CA GLN A 67 -2.29 -3.44 0.60
C GLN A 67 -1.20 -2.39 0.41
N ILE A 68 -0.75 -1.74 1.48
CA ILE A 68 0.35 -0.77 1.44
C ILE A 68 1.64 -1.47 1.00
N LEU A 69 1.98 -2.61 1.64
CA LEU A 69 3.16 -3.40 1.30
C LEU A 69 3.13 -3.86 -0.17
N LEU A 70 2.00 -4.40 -0.63
CA LEU A 70 1.84 -4.82 -2.02
C LEU A 70 2.06 -3.65 -2.99
N THR A 71 1.53 -2.47 -2.67
CA THR A 71 1.69 -1.27 -3.49
C THR A 71 3.16 -0.85 -3.58
N LEU A 72 3.88 -0.83 -2.46
CA LEU A 72 5.29 -0.44 -2.43
C LEU A 72 6.17 -1.44 -3.20
N VAL A 73 5.94 -2.74 -3.02
CA VAL A 73 6.62 -3.80 -3.79
C VAL A 73 6.34 -3.63 -5.28
N TYR A 74 5.09 -3.37 -5.66
CA TYR A 74 4.72 -3.16 -7.05
C TYR A 74 5.46 -1.96 -7.65
N LEU A 75 5.45 -0.81 -6.96
CA LEU A 75 6.13 0.41 -7.41
C LEU A 75 7.65 0.23 -7.57
N ARG A 76 8.27 -0.60 -6.71
CA ARG A 76 9.72 -0.82 -6.74
C ARG A 76 10.14 -1.81 -7.82
N HIS A 77 9.38 -2.89 -8.00
CA HIS A 77 9.78 -3.99 -8.88
C HIS A 77 9.21 -3.88 -10.30
N LEU A 78 8.09 -3.17 -10.48
CA LEU A 78 7.54 -2.90 -11.80
C LEU A 78 7.88 -1.47 -12.22
N THR A 79 9.05 -1.31 -12.83
CA THR A 79 9.35 -0.13 -13.64
C THR A 79 8.28 0.00 -14.72
N THR A 80 7.50 1.08 -14.66
CA THR A 80 6.47 1.35 -15.66
C THR A 80 7.13 1.59 -17.02
N PHE A 81 6.43 1.23 -18.10
CA PHE A 81 6.88 1.53 -19.47
C PHE A 81 7.18 3.02 -19.68
N GLN A 82 6.51 3.91 -18.94
CA GLN A 82 6.82 5.34 -18.92
C GLN A 82 8.23 5.62 -18.37
N LEU A 83 8.60 4.96 -17.27
CA LEU A 83 9.92 5.10 -16.66
C LEU A 83 11.02 4.54 -17.59
N LEU A 84 10.74 3.43 -18.27
CA LEU A 84 11.61 2.90 -19.33
C LEU A 84 11.71 3.87 -20.52
N GLY A 85 10.60 4.47 -20.95
CA GLY A 85 10.58 5.48 -22.01
C GLY A 85 11.43 6.71 -21.67
N ILE A 86 11.36 7.19 -20.42
CA ILE A 86 12.20 8.28 -19.92
C ILE A 86 13.67 7.84 -19.84
N GLN A 87 13.96 6.65 -19.31
CA GLN A 87 15.33 6.15 -19.10
C GLN A 87 16.07 5.86 -20.41
N PHE A 88 15.36 5.41 -21.44
CA PHE A 88 15.92 5.12 -22.76
C PHE A 88 15.64 6.22 -23.79
N CYS A 89 15.09 7.36 -23.36
CA CYS A 89 14.73 8.50 -24.21
C CYS A 89 13.90 8.07 -25.46
N MET A 90 13.01 7.09 -25.30
CA MET A 90 12.08 6.62 -26.32
C MET A 90 10.72 7.34 -26.20
N MET A 91 10.78 8.67 -26.06
CA MET A 91 9.59 9.52 -26.02
C MET A 91 9.84 10.79 -26.82
#